data_AF-A0A851CUG6-F1
#
_entry.id   AF-A0A851CUG6-F1
#
_cell.length_a   1.000
_cell.length_b   1.000
_cell.length_c   1.000
_cell.angle_alpha   90.00
_cell.angle_beta   90.00
_cell.angle_gamma   90.00
#
_symmetry.space_group_name_H-M   'P 1'
#
loop_
_entity.id
_entity.type
_entity.pdbx_description
1 polymer ?
#
loop_
_entity_poly.entity_id
_entity_poly.type
_entity_poly.pdbx_seq_one_letter_code
_entity_poly.pdbx_strand_id
1 'polypeptide(L)'
;AVFLLLSLPGNWILAENINFYNVRPPLDPTPFPNSFKCFTCENAEDNYSCNRWAEDRWCPQSTQYCLTVHLFTAHGKSTSVTKKCATGEECHLVGCHRHGESGHTECVSCCEGMICNVEIPTNATNAVFAVLQARRTSGGATRTVSAALLLSLTVV
;
A
#
# COMPACT_ATOMS: atom_id res chain seq x y z
N ALA A 1 -22.79 -57.36 32.55
CA ALA A 1 -22.13 -56.11 33.00
C ALA A 1 -22.55 -55.00 32.05
N VAL A 2 -23.32 -54.02 32.53
CA VAL A 2 -23.85 -52.93 31.69
C VAL A 2 -22.81 -51.81 31.70
N PHE A 3 -22.21 -51.53 30.55
CA PHE A 3 -21.28 -50.42 30.37
C PHE A 3 -22.06 -49.09 30.38
N LEU A 4 -21.85 -48.28 31.41
CA LEU A 4 -22.31 -46.90 31.48
C LEU A 4 -21.39 -46.03 30.62
N LEU A 5 -21.84 -45.68 29.42
CA LEU A 5 -21.21 -44.68 28.57
C LEU A 5 -21.59 -43.29 29.09
N LEU A 6 -20.67 -42.64 29.79
CA LEU A 6 -20.77 -41.23 30.18
C LEU A 6 -20.44 -40.36 28.95
N SER A 7 -21.45 -39.82 28.29
CA SER A 7 -21.28 -38.77 27.28
C SER A 7 -21.14 -37.41 27.97
N LEU A 8 -19.94 -36.83 27.90
CA LEU A 8 -19.71 -35.44 28.29
C LEU A 8 -20.44 -34.52 27.29
N PRO A 9 -21.33 -33.61 27.70
CA PRO A 9 -21.88 -32.61 26.81
C PRO A 9 -20.77 -31.61 26.48
N GLY A 10 -20.16 -31.77 25.30
CA GLY A 10 -19.32 -30.73 24.73
C GLY A 10 -20.21 -29.55 24.35
N ASN A 11 -19.95 -28.37 24.91
CA ASN A 11 -20.61 -27.14 24.48
C ASN A 11 -20.21 -26.86 23.03
N TRP A 12 -21.06 -27.26 22.10
CA TRP A 12 -20.97 -26.81 20.72
C TRP A 12 -21.44 -25.36 20.69
N ILE A 13 -20.50 -24.42 20.67
CA ILE A 13 -20.81 -23.02 20.35
C ILE A 13 -21.00 -22.96 18.84
N LEU A 14 -22.25 -23.13 18.40
CA LEU A 14 -22.66 -22.77 17.05
C LEU A 14 -22.78 -21.24 17.03
N ALA A 15 -21.91 -20.57 16.29
CA ALA A 15 -22.00 -19.13 16.07
C ALA A 15 -23.15 -18.84 15.09
N GLU A 16 -24.38 -19.06 15.52
CA GLU A 16 -25.55 -18.61 14.80
C GLU A 16 -25.80 -17.15 15.17
N ASN A 17 -25.97 -16.28 14.16
CA ASN A 17 -26.27 -14.85 14.28
C ASN A 17 -25.08 -13.87 14.42
N ILE A 18 -24.00 -14.07 13.64
CA ILE A 18 -23.05 -12.97 13.38
C ILE A 18 -23.73 -11.97 12.43
N ASN A 19 -24.14 -10.81 12.95
CA ASN A 19 -24.61 -9.72 12.12
C ASN A 19 -23.41 -9.05 11.42
N PHE A 20 -23.07 -9.54 10.23
CA PHE A 20 -21.97 -9.02 9.39
C PHE A 20 -22.05 -7.50 9.14
N TYR A 21 -23.25 -6.90 9.23
CA TYR A 21 -23.43 -5.44 9.07
C TYR A 21 -23.09 -4.63 10.33
N ASN A 22 -23.04 -5.28 11.50
CA ASN A 22 -22.63 -4.69 12.78
C ASN A 22 -21.22 -5.12 13.21
N VAL A 23 -20.56 -5.98 12.44
CA VAL A 23 -19.11 -6.16 12.57
C VAL A 23 -18.47 -4.92 11.98
N ARG A 24 -18.26 -3.90 12.81
CA ARG A 24 -17.30 -2.85 12.51
C ARG A 24 -15.95 -3.47 12.82
N PRO A 25 -15.10 -3.81 11.83
CA PRO A 25 -13.71 -4.10 12.15
C PRO A 25 -13.20 -2.92 12.97
N PRO A 26 -12.33 -3.13 13.97
CA PRO A 26 -11.56 -2.03 14.52
C PRO A 26 -11.07 -1.21 13.32
N LEU A 27 -11.35 0.10 13.31
CA LEU A 27 -10.65 0.99 12.39
C LEU A 27 -9.20 0.80 12.78
N ASP A 28 -8.48 -0.05 12.07
CA ASP A 28 -7.16 -0.51 12.48
C ASP A 28 -6.32 0.78 12.56
N PRO A 29 -6.10 1.32 13.77
CA PRO A 29 -5.54 2.64 13.87
C PRO A 29 -4.16 2.52 13.24
N THR A 30 -3.86 3.40 12.30
CA THR A 30 -2.53 3.51 11.69
C THR A 30 -1.50 3.33 12.81
N PRO A 31 -0.60 2.34 12.76
CA PRO A 31 0.24 1.98 13.91
C PRO A 31 1.13 3.13 14.39
N PHE A 32 1.39 4.11 13.52
CA PHE A 32 2.07 5.37 13.82
C PHE A 32 1.61 6.47 12.85
N PRO A 33 1.83 7.76 13.17
CA PRO A 33 1.49 8.86 12.26
C PRO A 33 2.18 8.72 10.90
N ASN A 34 1.44 8.97 9.82
CA ASN A 34 1.92 8.81 8.43
C ASN A 34 2.35 7.38 8.07
N SER A 35 1.86 6.35 8.79
CA SER A 35 2.08 4.97 8.35
C SER A 35 1.47 4.74 6.97
N PHE A 36 2.13 3.93 6.17
CA PHE A 36 1.73 3.59 4.82
C PHE A 36 1.86 2.09 4.59
N LYS A 37 1.30 1.63 3.49
CA LYS A 37 1.39 0.24 3.03
C LYS A 37 1.99 0.23 1.63
N CYS A 38 2.60 -0.87 1.26
CA CYS A 38 3.03 -1.18 -0.10
C CYS A 38 2.49 -2.55 -0.47
N PHE A 39 2.39 -2.86 -1.76
CA PHE A 39 2.40 -4.26 -2.13
C PHE A 39 3.74 -4.86 -1.75
N THR A 40 3.73 -6.05 -1.14
CA THR A 40 4.94 -6.78 -0.74
C THR A 40 4.87 -8.22 -1.19
N CYS A 41 5.88 -8.67 -1.93
CA CYS A 41 6.02 -10.03 -2.43
C CYS A 41 7.49 -10.30 -2.74
N GLU A 42 7.89 -11.57 -2.71
CA GLU A 42 9.25 -11.99 -3.04
C GLU A 42 9.18 -13.00 -4.18
N ASN A 43 9.85 -12.69 -5.29
CA ASN A 43 9.95 -13.55 -6.47
C ASN A 43 8.62 -14.07 -7.02
N ALA A 44 7.59 -13.23 -7.05
CA ALA A 44 6.32 -13.57 -7.67
C ALA A 44 6.47 -13.73 -9.18
N GLU A 45 5.69 -14.61 -9.80
CA GLU A 45 5.77 -14.90 -11.24
C GLU A 45 5.47 -13.68 -12.12
N ASP A 46 4.55 -12.82 -11.66
CA ASP A 46 4.14 -11.60 -12.34
C ASP A 46 3.52 -10.59 -11.36
N ASN A 47 3.12 -9.42 -11.90
CA ASN A 47 2.51 -8.34 -11.12
C ASN A 47 1.16 -8.72 -10.52
N TYR A 48 0.36 -9.50 -11.26
CA TYR A 48 -0.98 -9.88 -10.83
C TYR A 48 -0.89 -10.79 -9.61
N SER A 49 -0.08 -11.84 -9.69
CA SER A 49 0.17 -12.80 -8.62
C SER A 49 0.72 -12.08 -7.37
N CYS A 50 1.68 -11.17 -7.55
CA CYS A 50 2.21 -10.34 -6.46
C CYS A 50 1.11 -9.51 -5.77
N ASN A 51 0.32 -8.74 -6.53
CA ASN A 51 -0.71 -7.88 -5.95
C ASN A 51 -1.87 -8.68 -5.34
N ARG A 52 -2.19 -9.84 -5.91
CA ARG A 52 -3.31 -10.69 -5.49
C ARG A 52 -3.08 -11.32 -4.12
N TRP A 53 -1.83 -11.71 -3.83
CA TRP A 53 -1.47 -12.47 -2.62
C TRP A 53 -0.65 -11.67 -1.61
N ALA A 54 -0.40 -10.39 -1.88
CA ALA A 54 0.28 -9.51 -0.94
C ALA A 54 -0.46 -9.46 0.41
N GLU A 55 0.30 -9.56 1.49
CA GLU A 55 -0.23 -9.43 2.84
C GLU A 55 -0.67 -7.98 3.10
N ASP A 56 -1.82 -7.81 3.75
CA ASP A 56 -2.31 -6.47 4.13
C ASP A 56 -1.61 -5.98 5.42
N ARG A 57 -0.35 -5.56 5.28
CA ARG A 57 0.50 -5.16 6.42
C ARG A 57 1.04 -3.75 6.26
N TRP A 58 1.22 -3.09 7.41
CA TRP A 58 1.84 -1.77 7.49
C TRP A 58 3.35 -1.86 7.30
N CYS A 59 3.92 -0.88 6.59
CA CYS A 59 5.36 -0.78 6.43
C CYS A 59 6.04 -0.44 7.77
N PRO A 60 7.30 -0.89 7.99
CA PRO A 60 8.07 -0.52 9.16
C PRO A 60 8.34 0.99 9.23
N GLN A 61 8.42 1.55 10.44
CA GLN A 61 8.64 2.98 10.66
C GLN A 61 9.98 3.51 10.09
N SER A 62 10.96 2.62 9.89
CA SER A 62 12.24 2.96 9.27
C SER A 62 12.17 3.19 7.75
N THR A 63 11.07 2.81 7.10
CA THR A 63 10.89 2.91 5.64
C THR A 63 10.04 4.12 5.26
N GLN A 64 10.22 4.63 4.04
CA GLN A 64 9.46 5.78 3.52
C GLN A 64 8.89 5.56 2.10
N TYR A 65 9.33 4.50 1.41
CA TYR A 65 9.01 4.28 0.01
C TYR A 65 8.55 2.85 -0.25
N CYS A 66 7.89 2.66 -1.39
CA CYS A 66 7.65 1.33 -1.95
C CYS A 66 8.64 1.08 -3.08
N LEU A 67 9.40 0.00 -3.00
CA LEU A 67 10.35 -0.45 -4.01
C LEU A 67 9.74 -1.60 -4.81
N THR A 68 9.98 -1.60 -6.12
CA THR A 68 9.61 -2.68 -7.03
C THR A 68 10.77 -3.03 -7.93
N VAL A 69 11.16 -4.31 -7.92
CA VAL A 69 12.10 -4.93 -8.87
C VAL A 69 11.31 -5.82 -9.80
N HIS A 70 11.53 -5.67 -11.11
CA HIS A 70 10.93 -6.50 -12.13
C HIS A 70 12.01 -7.06 -13.05
N LEU A 71 12.13 -8.38 -13.07
CA LEU A 71 12.99 -9.13 -13.96
C LEU A 71 12.15 -9.73 -15.09
N PHE A 72 12.53 -9.47 -16.33
CA PHE A 72 11.80 -9.95 -17.50
C PHE A 72 12.73 -10.30 -18.67
N THR A 73 12.23 -11.16 -19.55
CA THR A 73 12.94 -11.56 -20.76
C THR A 73 12.98 -10.43 -21.80
N ALA A 74 13.84 -10.53 -22.81
CA ALA A 74 13.88 -9.57 -23.93
C ALA A 74 12.54 -9.37 -24.66
N HIS A 75 11.60 -10.31 -24.55
CA HIS A 75 10.25 -10.22 -25.12
C HIS A 75 9.21 -9.59 -24.18
N GLY A 76 9.63 -9.10 -23.00
CA GLY A 76 8.74 -8.47 -22.03
C GLY A 76 8.02 -9.44 -21.09
N LYS A 77 8.29 -10.75 -21.18
CA LYS A 77 7.69 -11.75 -20.28
C LYS A 77 8.33 -11.66 -18.89
N SER A 78 7.52 -11.38 -17.87
CA SER A 78 7.92 -11.40 -16.46
C SER A 78 8.53 -12.76 -16.07
N THR A 79 9.61 -12.70 -15.31
CA THR A 79 10.32 -13.85 -14.75
C THR A 79 10.31 -13.80 -13.23
N SER A 80 10.40 -12.59 -12.66
CA SER A 80 10.25 -12.36 -11.22
C SER A 80 9.79 -10.92 -10.96
N VAL A 81 8.90 -10.75 -9.99
CA VAL A 81 8.50 -9.46 -9.41
C VAL A 81 8.72 -9.53 -7.91
N THR A 82 9.48 -8.56 -7.39
CA THR A 82 9.69 -8.37 -5.95
C THR A 82 9.26 -6.98 -5.57
N LYS A 83 8.41 -6.87 -4.55
CA LYS A 83 7.95 -5.59 -4.01
C LYS A 83 8.19 -5.55 -2.51
N LYS A 84 8.63 -4.42 -1.99
CA LYS A 84 8.86 -4.24 -0.55
C LYS A 84 8.73 -2.78 -0.12
N CYS A 85 8.50 -2.58 1.17
CA CYS A 85 8.75 -1.29 1.81
C CYS A 85 10.28 -1.04 1.82
N ALA A 86 10.71 0.19 1.57
CA ALA A 86 12.11 0.54 1.39
C ALA A 86 12.48 1.87 2.06
N THR A 87 13.74 1.96 2.45
CA THR A 87 14.41 3.19 2.87
C THR A 87 14.80 4.04 1.65
N GLY A 88 15.16 5.31 1.89
CA GLY A 88 15.69 6.17 0.82
C GLY A 88 16.96 5.61 0.16
N GLU A 89 17.87 5.04 0.96
CA GLU A 89 19.14 4.47 0.47
C GLU A 89 18.91 3.32 -0.53
N GLU A 90 17.96 2.44 -0.25
CA GLU A 90 17.57 1.35 -1.14
C GLU A 90 16.98 1.84 -2.47
N CYS A 91 16.44 3.06 -2.51
CA CYS A 91 15.84 3.69 -3.69
C CYS A 91 16.82 4.51 -4.53
N HIS A 92 18.11 4.54 -4.20
CA HIS A 92 19.10 5.28 -4.99
C HIS A 92 19.41 4.62 -6.34
N LEU A 93 19.19 3.31 -6.47
CA LEU A 93 19.53 2.52 -7.66
C LEU A 93 18.27 2.17 -8.48
N VAL A 94 17.50 3.20 -8.86
CA VAL A 94 16.41 3.04 -9.83
C VAL A 94 16.92 3.05 -11.27
N GLY A 95 16.18 2.42 -12.18
CA GLY A 95 16.54 2.32 -13.60
C GLY A 95 16.42 0.91 -14.11
N CYS A 96 16.87 0.69 -15.35
CA CYS A 96 16.87 -0.63 -15.97
C CYS A 96 18.28 -1.04 -16.36
N HIS A 97 18.64 -2.28 -16.05
CA HIS A 97 19.91 -2.89 -16.41
C HIS A 97 19.67 -4.19 -17.19
N ARG A 98 20.34 -4.33 -18.33
CA ARG A 98 20.24 -5.53 -19.17
C ARG A 98 21.40 -6.47 -18.86
N HIS A 99 21.10 -7.69 -18.46
CA HIS A 99 22.10 -8.73 -18.21
C HIS A 99 22.42 -9.43 -19.53
N GLY A 100 23.60 -9.11 -20.08
CA GLY A 100 24.01 -9.55 -21.42
C GLY A 100 24.05 -11.08 -21.60
N GLU A 101 24.46 -11.83 -20.57
CA GLU A 101 24.60 -13.29 -20.65
C GLU A 101 23.27 -14.05 -20.48
N SER A 102 22.36 -13.55 -19.65
CA SER A 102 21.05 -14.20 -19.43
C SER A 102 19.98 -13.73 -20.43
N GLY A 103 20.20 -12.61 -21.10
CA GLY A 103 19.20 -11.96 -21.97
C GLY A 103 18.01 -11.38 -21.20
N HIS A 104 18.11 -11.26 -19.88
CA HIS A 104 17.08 -10.71 -19.01
C HIS A 104 17.35 -9.21 -18.75
N THR A 105 16.28 -8.48 -18.47
CA THR A 105 16.33 -7.07 -18.06
C THR A 105 15.76 -6.96 -16.66
N GLU A 106 16.52 -6.33 -15.78
CA GLU A 106 16.07 -5.95 -14.45
C GLU A 106 15.71 -4.47 -14.48
N CYS A 107 14.51 -4.12 -14.04
CA CYS A 107 14.11 -2.74 -13.83
C CYS A 107 13.72 -2.53 -12.37
N VAL A 108 14.17 -1.42 -11.79
CA VAL A 108 13.94 -1.02 -10.40
C VAL A 108 13.25 0.33 -10.38
N SER A 109 12.17 0.45 -9.61
CA SER A 109 11.46 1.70 -9.36
C SER A 109 11.16 1.87 -7.88
N CYS A 110 11.05 3.12 -7.45
CA CYS A 110 10.56 3.47 -6.12
C CYS A 110 9.47 4.54 -6.21
N CYS A 111 8.53 4.51 -5.28
CA CYS A 111 7.52 5.55 -5.16
C CYS A 111 7.22 5.91 -3.70
N GLU A 112 6.77 7.15 -3.47
CA GLU A 112 6.24 7.58 -2.16
C GLU A 112 4.70 7.53 -2.18
N GLY A 113 4.10 6.94 -1.14
CA GLY A 113 2.65 6.97 -0.92
C GLY A 113 2.07 5.63 -0.50
N MET A 114 0.80 5.65 -0.07
CA MET A 114 0.09 4.44 0.30
C MET A 114 -0.25 3.62 -0.95
N ILE A 115 0.28 2.39 -1.01
CA ILE A 115 0.07 1.40 -2.08
C ILE A 115 0.39 2.03 -3.44
N CYS A 116 1.47 2.80 -3.53
CA CYS A 116 1.83 3.48 -4.78
C CYS A 116 2.42 2.54 -5.84
N ASN A 117 2.95 1.38 -5.43
CA ASN A 117 3.64 0.42 -6.28
C ASN A 117 2.70 -0.63 -6.90
N VAL A 118 1.53 -0.21 -7.40
CA VAL A 118 0.56 -1.12 -8.05
C VAL A 118 1.14 -1.71 -9.33
N GLU A 119 1.80 -0.87 -10.13
CA GLU A 119 2.41 -1.25 -11.40
C GLU A 119 3.87 -1.69 -11.26
N ILE A 120 4.39 -2.37 -12.27
CA ILE A 120 5.80 -2.77 -12.37
C ILE A 120 6.56 -1.90 -13.38
N PRO A 121 7.85 -1.62 -13.13
CA PRO A 121 8.68 -0.94 -14.12
C PRO A 121 9.01 -1.88 -15.28
N THR A 122 9.02 -1.37 -16.50
CA THR A 122 9.22 -2.15 -17.73
C THR A 122 10.24 -1.49 -18.67
N ASN A 123 10.60 -0.23 -18.43
CA ASN A 123 11.58 0.52 -19.21
C ASN A 123 12.16 1.68 -18.38
N ALA A 124 13.11 2.42 -18.95
CA ALA A 124 13.75 3.55 -18.26
C ALA A 124 12.81 4.72 -17.93
N THR A 125 11.63 4.81 -18.56
CA THR A 125 10.68 5.91 -18.32
C THR A 125 9.82 5.69 -17.07
N ASN A 126 9.55 4.44 -16.69
CA ASN A 126 8.81 4.09 -15.47
C ASN A 126 9.69 3.45 -14.39
N ALA A 127 10.92 3.05 -14.70
CA ALA A 127 11.94 2.65 -13.73
C ALA A 127 12.61 3.88 -13.09
N VAL A 128 11.82 4.66 -12.34
CA VAL A 128 12.24 5.94 -11.76
C VAL A 128 11.95 5.99 -10.26
N PHE A 129 12.48 7.01 -9.60
CA PHE A 129 12.11 7.34 -8.23
C PHE A 129 11.02 8.42 -8.22
N ALA A 130 9.77 7.99 -8.07
CA ALA A 130 8.58 8.84 -8.12
C ALA A 130 8.16 9.29 -6.71
N VAL A 131 8.68 10.43 -6.29
CA VAL A 131 8.33 11.07 -5.03
C VAL A 131 7.10 11.97 -5.25
N LEU A 132 6.09 11.89 -4.39
CA LEU A 132 5.00 12.86 -4.40
C LEU A 132 5.59 14.23 -4.01
N GLN A 133 5.79 15.12 -5.00
CA GLN A 133 6.05 16.53 -4.69
C GLN A 133 4.96 17.01 -3.75
N ALA A 134 5.36 17.47 -2.57
CA ALA A 134 4.49 17.90 -1.51
C ALA A 134 3.51 18.98 -2.00
N ARG A 135 2.35 18.57 -2.50
CA ARG A 135 1.13 19.37 -2.49
C ARG A 135 0.50 19.36 -1.09
N ARG A 136 1.35 19.32 -0.06
CA ARG A 136 1.01 19.57 1.35
C ARG A 136 0.98 21.08 1.63
N THR A 137 0.48 21.89 0.69
CA THR A 137 -0.14 23.15 1.08
C THR A 137 -1.52 22.80 1.62
N SER A 138 -1.60 22.30 2.85
CA SER A 138 -2.75 22.57 3.70
C SER A 138 -2.74 24.05 4.09
N GLY A 139 -2.71 24.93 3.09
CA GLY A 139 -3.06 26.32 3.26
C GLY A 139 -4.57 26.33 3.29
N GLY A 140 -5.15 26.07 4.46
CA GLY A 140 -6.51 26.50 4.73
C GLY A 140 -6.54 27.99 4.51
N ALA A 141 -6.92 28.42 3.31
CA ALA A 141 -7.28 29.80 3.05
C ALA A 141 -8.60 30.01 3.81
N THR A 142 -8.50 30.23 5.11
CA THR A 142 -9.52 30.94 5.85
C THR A 142 -9.60 32.32 5.21
N ARG A 143 -10.45 32.45 4.18
CA ARG A 143 -10.94 33.76 3.77
C ARG A 143 -11.76 34.25 4.95
N THR A 144 -11.11 34.97 5.86
CA THR A 144 -11.78 35.83 6.82
C THR A 144 -12.56 36.85 6.00
N VAL A 145 -13.83 36.56 5.76
CA VAL A 145 -14.76 37.57 5.27
C VAL A 145 -14.99 38.49 6.46
N SER A 146 -14.21 39.58 6.53
CA SER A 146 -14.46 40.65 7.48
C SER A 146 -15.89 41.13 7.29
N ALA A 147 -16.72 40.94 8.31
CA ALA A 147 -18.04 41.55 8.41
C ALA A 147 -17.85 43.05 8.57
N ALA A 148 -17.73 43.77 7.45
CA ALA A 148 -17.85 45.22 7.44
C ALA A 148 -19.33 45.55 7.64
N LEU A 149 -19.66 46.03 8.84
CA LEU A 149 -20.93 46.66 9.18
C LEU A 149 -21.27 47.73 8.13
N LEU A 150 -22.43 47.59 7.48
CA LEU A 150 -23.10 48.69 6.82
C LEU A 150 -24.39 49.00 7.61
N LEU A 151 -24.24 49.85 8.63
CA LEU A 151 -25.34 50.65 9.16
C LEU A 151 -25.69 51.70 8.11
N SER A 152 -26.84 51.56 7.45
CA SER A 152 -27.44 52.66 6.68
C SER A 152 -28.65 53.19 7.45
N LEU A 153 -28.54 54.45 7.86
CA LEU A 153 -29.68 55.25 8.32
C LEU A 153 -30.64 55.46 7.14
N THR A 154 -31.91 55.16 7.33
CA THR A 154 -32.98 55.77 6.55
C THR A 154 -33.73 56.74 7.45
N VAL A 155 -33.42 58.03 7.27
CA VAL A 155 -34.29 59.15 7.62
C VAL A 155 -35.17 59.38 6.39
N VAL A 156 -36.49 59.20 6.54
CA VAL A 156 -37.57 60.19 6.27
C VAL A 156 -38.77 59.77 7.12
#